data_AF-A0A4Q2XPY9-F1
#
_entry.id   AF-A0A4Q2XPY9-F1
#
_cell.length_a   1.000
_cell.length_b   1.000
_cell.length_c   1.000
_cell.angle_alpha   90.00
_cell.angle_beta   90.00
_cell.angle_gamma   90.00
#
_symmetry.space_group_name_H-M   'P 1'
#
loop_
_entity.id
_entity.type
_entity.pdbx_description
1 polymer ?
#
loop_
_entity_poly.entity_id
_entity_poly.type
_entity_poly.pdbx_seq_one_letter_code
_entity_poly.pdbx_strand_id
1 'polypeptide(L)'
;MSPRTSTGCAARSSPTGCAAMDRLCRIMAGGGRPAWEEMVAAWERHFPLLWELAVTEQDPVWHGEGNVAVHTRMVLDEIRRLPPPDSGQLPETALILQLAAVFHDIGKPLTTRWREPLDGGPARVVSPRHAEAGRNYLCLRLAALGLPWEVE
;
A
#
# COMPACT_ATOMS: atom_id res chain seq x y z
N MET A 1 -38.51 40.99 24.28
CA MET A 1 -37.16 40.70 24.81
C MET A 1 -37.02 39.18 24.88
N SER A 2 -36.26 38.44 24.08
CA SER A 2 -35.48 38.63 22.86
C SER A 2 -35.42 37.25 22.18
N PRO A 3 -35.56 37.12 20.86
CA PRO A 3 -35.27 35.86 20.19
C PRO A 3 -33.76 35.69 20.07
N ARG A 4 -33.22 34.53 20.48
CA ARG A 4 -31.81 34.18 20.24
C ARG A 4 -31.64 33.90 18.76
N THR A 5 -30.91 34.80 18.10
CA THR A 5 -30.40 34.62 16.75
C THR A 5 -29.17 33.70 16.75
N SER A 6 -29.15 32.83 15.74
CA SER A 6 -27.98 32.29 15.02
C SER A 6 -26.83 31.68 15.83
N THR A 7 -26.57 30.40 15.56
CA THR A 7 -25.32 30.09 14.84
C THR A 7 -25.52 28.78 14.07
N GLY A 8 -25.86 28.91 12.79
CA GLY A 8 -25.69 27.81 11.85
C GLY A 8 -24.21 27.48 11.83
N CYS A 9 -23.87 26.23 12.16
CA CYS A 9 -22.54 25.69 11.90
C CYS A 9 -22.34 25.75 10.39
N ALA A 10 -21.63 26.77 9.93
CA ALA A 10 -21.18 26.84 8.56
C ALA A 10 -20.38 25.57 8.30
N ALA A 11 -20.85 24.76 7.35
CA ALA A 11 -20.04 23.71 6.77
C ALA A 11 -18.73 24.37 6.34
N ARG A 12 -17.65 24.04 7.06
CA ARG A 12 -16.31 24.43 6.67
C ARG A 12 -16.07 23.78 5.33
N SER A 13 -16.20 24.57 4.27
CA SER A 13 -15.75 24.19 2.95
C SER A 13 -14.23 24.13 3.07
N SER A 14 -13.69 22.91 3.14
CA SER A 14 -12.25 22.70 3.07
C SER A 14 -11.72 23.33 1.78
N PRO A 15 -10.59 24.04 1.84
CA PRO A 15 -10.05 24.74 0.70
C PRO A 15 -9.58 23.72 -0.34
N THR A 16 -10.17 23.83 -1.53
CA THR A 16 -9.65 23.50 -2.85
C THR A 16 -8.29 22.78 -2.89
N GLY A 17 -8.30 21.47 -2.66
CA GLY A 17 -7.13 20.58 -2.84
C GLY A 17 -7.41 19.45 -3.83
N CYS A 18 -8.24 19.66 -4.86
CA CYS A 18 -8.63 18.62 -5.82
C CYS A 18 -7.61 18.41 -6.96
N ALA A 19 -6.46 19.07 -6.93
CA ALA A 19 -5.30 18.77 -7.77
C ALA A 19 -4.15 18.42 -6.82
N ALA A 20 -3.54 17.22 -6.78
CA ALA A 20 -3.37 16.21 -7.80
C ALA A 20 -3.13 14.83 -7.15
N MET A 21 -4.18 14.17 -6.66
CA MET A 21 -4.05 12.76 -6.25
C MET A 21 -3.70 11.90 -7.46
N ASP A 22 -2.74 11.00 -7.28
CA ASP A 22 -2.28 10.07 -8.30
C ASP A 22 -3.48 9.39 -9.01
N ARG A 23 -3.33 9.17 -10.32
CA ARG A 23 -4.40 8.60 -11.14
C ARG A 23 -4.85 7.23 -10.61
N LEU A 24 -3.91 6.36 -10.24
CA LEU A 24 -4.26 5.02 -9.75
C LEU A 24 -4.88 5.10 -8.36
N CYS A 25 -4.40 6.00 -7.49
CA CYS A 25 -5.03 6.23 -6.19
C CYS A 25 -6.50 6.69 -6.33
N ARG A 26 -6.83 7.55 -7.30
CA ARG A 26 -8.23 7.91 -7.62
C ARG A 26 -9.06 6.73 -8.10
N ILE A 27 -8.50 5.89 -8.96
CA ILE A 27 -9.17 4.66 -9.43
C ILE A 27 -9.44 3.72 -8.26
N MET A 28 -8.44 3.51 -7.39
CA MET A 28 -8.55 2.64 -6.22
C MET A 28 -9.59 3.14 -5.21
N ALA A 29 -9.62 4.45 -4.94
CA ALA A 29 -10.63 5.08 -4.08
C ALA A 29 -12.05 4.93 -4.64
N GLY A 30 -12.19 4.91 -5.98
CA GLY A 30 -13.45 4.62 -6.66
C GLY A 30 -13.79 3.12 -6.74
N GLY A 31 -13.06 2.25 -6.05
CA GLY A 31 -13.27 0.80 -6.06
C GLY A 31 -12.63 0.06 -7.24
N GLY A 32 -11.95 0.78 -8.15
CA GLY A 32 -11.17 0.17 -9.22
C GLY A 32 -9.99 -0.64 -8.68
N ARG A 33 -9.59 -1.67 -9.42
CA ARG A 33 -8.54 -2.61 -9.02
C ARG A 33 -7.48 -2.76 -10.13
N PRO A 34 -6.55 -1.80 -10.27
CA PRO A 34 -5.59 -1.83 -11.37
C PRO A 34 -4.72 -3.10 -11.36
N ALA A 35 -4.18 -3.45 -12.53
CA ALA A 35 -3.23 -4.55 -12.64
C ALA A 35 -1.91 -4.21 -11.96
N TRP A 36 -1.15 -5.23 -11.55
CA TRP A 36 0.17 -5.05 -10.93
C TRP A 36 1.12 -4.27 -11.86
N GLU A 37 1.10 -4.62 -13.15
CA GLU A 37 1.95 -4.01 -14.17
C GLU A 37 1.64 -2.51 -14.35
N GLU A 38 0.36 -2.13 -14.25
CA GLU A 38 -0.05 -0.71 -14.27
C GLU A 38 0.49 0.05 -13.05
N MET A 39 0.42 -0.56 -11.86
CA MET A 39 0.93 0.03 -10.62
C MET A 39 2.44 0.23 -10.68
N VAL A 40 3.20 -0.80 -11.07
CA VAL A 40 4.66 -0.72 -11.19
C VAL A 40 5.06 0.35 -12.19
N ALA A 41 4.47 0.35 -13.39
CA ALA A 41 4.79 1.33 -14.42
C ALA A 41 4.46 2.77 -14.00
N ALA A 42 3.35 2.98 -13.28
CA ALA A 42 2.97 4.32 -12.81
C ALA A 42 3.89 4.83 -11.69
N TRP A 43 4.43 3.93 -10.86
CA TRP A 43 5.06 4.29 -9.60
C TRP A 43 6.58 4.04 -9.53
N GLU A 44 7.19 3.46 -10.58
CA GLU A 44 8.61 3.09 -10.61
C GLU A 44 9.58 4.20 -10.21
N ARG A 45 9.28 5.45 -10.59
CA ARG A 45 10.15 6.61 -10.29
C ARG A 45 10.12 7.00 -8.82
N HIS A 46 8.98 6.82 -8.17
CA HIS A 46 8.79 7.17 -6.77
C HIS A 46 9.12 6.01 -5.85
N PHE A 47 8.91 4.77 -6.33
CA PHE A 47 9.05 3.55 -5.57
C PHE A 47 9.88 2.49 -6.32
N PRO A 48 11.20 2.72 -6.53
CA PRO A 48 12.06 1.79 -7.27
C PRO A 48 12.07 0.36 -6.72
N LEU A 49 11.85 0.18 -5.41
CA LEU A 49 11.78 -1.16 -4.81
C LEU A 49 10.63 -2.03 -5.34
N LEU A 50 9.64 -1.47 -6.03
CA LEU A 50 8.58 -2.26 -6.69
C LEU A 50 9.17 -3.21 -7.75
N TRP A 51 10.21 -2.78 -8.46
CA TRP A 51 10.91 -3.62 -9.44
C TRP A 51 11.73 -4.72 -8.75
N GLU A 52 12.34 -4.39 -7.61
CA GLU A 52 13.18 -5.33 -6.86
C GLU A 52 12.36 -6.49 -6.26
N LEU A 53 11.04 -6.34 -6.08
CA LEU A 53 10.19 -7.42 -5.58
C LEU A 53 10.23 -8.66 -6.50
N ALA A 54 10.44 -8.47 -7.81
CA ALA A 54 10.47 -9.57 -8.77
C ALA A 54 11.75 -10.42 -8.69
N VAL A 55 12.83 -9.87 -8.14
CA VAL A 55 14.11 -10.57 -7.97
C VAL A 55 14.40 -10.91 -6.51
N THR A 56 13.61 -10.39 -5.57
CA THR A 56 13.73 -10.70 -4.15
C THR A 56 13.23 -12.12 -3.88
N GLU A 57 14.17 -13.03 -3.65
CA GLU A 57 13.89 -14.42 -3.31
C GLU A 57 13.16 -14.54 -1.96
N GLN A 58 12.43 -15.64 -1.81
CA GLN A 58 11.80 -16.05 -0.56
C GLN A 58 12.17 -17.50 -0.25
N ASP A 59 11.98 -17.93 0.99
CA ASP A 59 12.28 -19.31 1.35
C ASP A 59 11.29 -20.25 0.64
N PRO A 60 11.75 -21.19 -0.21
CA PRO A 60 10.84 -22.00 -1.03
C PRO A 60 9.99 -22.99 -0.21
N VAL A 61 10.34 -23.26 1.06
CA VAL A 61 9.54 -24.11 1.94
C VAL A 61 8.38 -23.34 2.56
N TRP A 62 8.59 -22.08 2.93
CA TRP A 62 7.54 -21.23 3.51
C TRP A 62 6.77 -20.43 2.47
N HIS A 63 7.42 -20.13 1.35
CA HIS A 63 6.94 -19.31 0.24
C HIS A 63 7.03 -20.09 -1.07
N GLY A 64 6.27 -21.19 -1.15
CA GLY A 64 6.19 -22.03 -2.35
C GLY A 64 5.66 -21.29 -3.59
N GLU A 65 5.05 -20.13 -3.40
CA GLU A 65 4.61 -19.23 -4.48
C GLU A 65 5.77 -18.58 -5.26
N GLY A 66 6.97 -18.48 -4.67
CA GLY A 66 8.13 -17.87 -5.29
C GLY A 66 8.49 -16.50 -4.74
N ASN A 67 8.90 -15.57 -5.61
CA ASN A 67 9.44 -14.26 -5.20
C ASN A 67 8.37 -13.32 -4.61
N VAL A 68 8.83 -12.21 -4.03
CA VAL A 68 7.95 -11.26 -3.34
C VAL A 68 6.91 -10.66 -4.28
N ALA A 69 7.24 -10.38 -5.55
CA ALA A 69 6.25 -9.85 -6.51
C ALA A 69 5.13 -10.87 -6.80
N VAL A 70 5.44 -12.16 -6.91
CA VAL A 70 4.41 -13.21 -7.07
C VAL A 70 3.49 -13.23 -5.86
N HIS A 71 4.05 -13.20 -4.65
CA HIS A 71 3.27 -13.12 -3.42
C HIS A 71 2.35 -11.88 -3.39
N THR A 72 2.89 -10.69 -3.65
CA THR A 72 2.11 -9.43 -3.70
C THR A 72 0.98 -9.50 -4.73
N ARG A 73 1.23 -10.09 -5.90
CA ARG A 73 0.20 -10.27 -6.94
C ARG A 73 -0.92 -11.20 -6.49
N MET A 74 -0.61 -12.30 -5.80
CA MET A 74 -1.63 -13.19 -5.24
C MET A 74 -2.54 -12.45 -4.25
N VAL A 75 -1.98 -11.61 -3.38
CA VAL A 75 -2.77 -10.79 -2.44
C VAL A 75 -3.68 -9.80 -3.20
N LEU A 76 -3.16 -9.15 -4.25
CA LEU A 76 -3.96 -8.27 -5.10
C LEU A 76 -5.06 -9.03 -5.87
N ASP A 77 -4.80 -10.26 -6.30
CA ASP A 77 -5.79 -11.13 -6.94
C ASP A 77 -6.95 -11.45 -5.99
N GLU A 78 -6.66 -11.74 -4.72
CA GLU A 78 -7.71 -11.95 -3.71
C GLU A 78 -8.50 -10.66 -3.43
N ILE A 79 -7.83 -9.50 -3.39
CA ILE A 79 -8.51 -8.20 -3.25
C ILE A 79 -9.45 -7.92 -4.44
N ARG A 80 -9.10 -8.36 -5.66
CA ARG A 80 -9.99 -8.25 -6.83
C ARG A 80 -11.24 -9.10 -6.74
N ARG A 81 -11.23 -10.17 -5.93
CA ARG A 81 -12.38 -11.05 -5.70
C ARG A 81 -13.32 -10.55 -4.62
N LEU A 82 -12.88 -9.61 -3.80
CA LEU A 82 -13.73 -8.96 -2.81
C LEU A 82 -14.86 -8.20 -3.52
N PRO A 83 -16.08 -8.19 -2.95
CA PRO A 83 -17.15 -7.35 -3.47
C PRO A 83 -16.70 -5.88 -3.52
N PRO A 84 -17.22 -5.09 -4.47
CA PRO A 84 -16.97 -3.66 -4.46
C PRO A 84 -17.40 -3.07 -3.11
N PRO A 85 -16.77 -1.96 -2.66
CA PRO A 85 -17.19 -1.29 -1.44
C PRO A 85 -18.69 -1.02 -1.50
N ASP A 86 -19.42 -1.44 -0.47
CA ASP A 86 -20.83 -1.11 -0.33
C ASP A 86 -20.99 0.38 0.01
N SER A 87 -22.21 0.90 -0.03
CA SER A 87 -22.49 2.29 0.34
C SER A 87 -22.20 2.61 1.81
N GLY A 88 -21.80 1.62 2.62
CA GLY A 88 -21.46 1.77 4.03
C GLY A 88 -19.95 1.85 4.32
N GLN A 89 -19.10 1.43 3.38
CA GLN A 89 -17.65 1.55 3.50
C GLN A 89 -17.16 2.91 3.01
N LEU A 90 -16.31 3.56 3.81
CA LEU A 90 -15.63 4.78 3.38
C LEU A 90 -14.80 4.46 2.12
N PRO A 91 -14.89 5.25 1.04
CA PRO A 91 -14.10 5.08 -0.19
C PRO A 91 -12.59 4.91 0.06
N GLU A 92 -12.09 5.52 1.13
CA GLU A 92 -10.71 5.42 1.61
C GLU A 92 -10.30 3.99 1.98
N THR A 93 -11.23 3.16 2.44
CA THR A 93 -10.97 1.75 2.81
C THR A 93 -10.44 0.97 1.61
N ALA A 94 -11.03 1.17 0.43
CA ALA A 94 -10.64 0.47 -0.79
C ALA A 94 -9.24 0.89 -1.29
N LEU A 95 -8.90 2.16 -1.11
CA LEU A 95 -7.58 2.70 -1.39
C LEU A 95 -6.54 2.16 -0.42
N ILE A 96 -6.80 2.26 0.89
CA ILE A 96 -5.90 1.81 1.95
C ILE A 96 -5.60 0.32 1.80
N LEU A 97 -6.62 -0.51 1.56
CA LEU A 97 -6.43 -1.96 1.39
C LEU A 97 -5.50 -2.28 0.21
N GLN A 98 -5.65 -1.60 -0.92
CA GLN A 98 -4.81 -1.82 -2.09
C GLN A 98 -3.39 -1.29 -1.90
N LEU A 99 -3.23 -0.10 -1.32
CA LEU A 99 -1.89 0.44 -1.00
C LEU A 99 -1.17 -0.44 0.02
N ALA A 100 -1.88 -0.93 1.04
CA ALA A 100 -1.34 -1.87 2.01
C ALA A 100 -0.88 -3.14 1.32
N ALA A 101 -1.67 -3.72 0.41
CA ALA A 101 -1.28 -4.92 -0.33
C ALA A 101 -0.02 -4.70 -1.19
N VAL A 102 0.03 -3.61 -1.96
CA VAL A 102 1.18 -3.28 -2.81
C VAL A 102 2.45 -3.09 -1.98
N PHE A 103 2.34 -2.47 -0.80
CA PHE A 103 3.52 -2.02 -0.05
C PHE A 103 3.86 -2.83 1.20
N HIS A 104 3.05 -3.82 1.63
CA HIS A 104 3.26 -4.51 2.90
C HIS A 104 4.67 -5.13 3.03
N ASP A 105 5.19 -5.63 1.91
CA ASP A 105 6.49 -6.29 1.82
C ASP A 105 7.55 -5.46 1.08
N ILE A 106 7.31 -4.17 0.84
CA ILE A 106 8.23 -3.31 0.07
C ILE A 106 9.63 -3.20 0.67
N GLY A 107 9.79 -3.52 1.97
CA GLY A 107 11.07 -3.55 2.66
C GLY A 107 11.84 -4.87 2.56
N LYS A 108 11.26 -5.94 1.98
CA LYS A 108 11.95 -7.22 1.82
C LYS A 108 13.25 -7.08 1.00
N PRO A 109 13.29 -6.40 -0.17
CA PRO A 109 14.53 -6.21 -0.93
C PRO A 109 15.71 -5.64 -0.11
N LEU A 110 15.43 -4.86 0.93
CA LEU A 110 16.45 -4.21 1.75
C LEU A 110 17.01 -5.13 2.86
N THR A 111 16.32 -6.22 3.17
CA THR A 111 16.58 -7.02 4.38
C THR A 111 16.68 -8.52 4.12
N THR A 112 16.26 -8.99 2.94
CA THR A 112 16.34 -10.38 2.53
C THR A 112 17.79 -10.85 2.48
N ARG A 113 18.05 -12.01 3.10
CA ARG A 113 19.36 -12.65 3.14
C ARG A 113 19.27 -14.11 3.56
N TRP A 114 20.29 -14.88 3.20
CA TRP A 114 20.49 -16.22 3.73
C TRP A 114 20.96 -16.17 5.18
N ARG A 115 20.39 -17.04 6.01
CA ARG A 115 20.76 -17.20 7.41
C ARG A 115 20.87 -18.68 7.75
N GLU A 116 22.01 -19.05 8.32
CA GLU A 116 22.20 -20.37 8.93
C GLU A 116 21.40 -20.48 10.23
N PRO A 117 20.56 -21.52 10.38
CA PRO A 117 19.86 -21.81 11.63
C PRO A 117 20.81 -22.18 12.77
N LEU A 118 20.39 -21.88 14.01
CA LEU A 118 21.14 -22.25 15.22
C LEU A 118 20.99 -23.73 15.59
N ASP A 119 19.97 -24.39 15.07
CA ASP A 119 19.65 -25.80 15.33
C ASP A 119 20.38 -26.77 14.38
N GLY A 120 21.26 -26.26 13.52
CA GLY A 120 22.01 -27.06 12.54
C GLY A 120 21.18 -27.47 11.31
N GLY A 121 19.98 -26.92 11.13
CA GLY A 121 19.18 -27.10 9.92
C GLY A 121 19.79 -26.40 8.68
N PRO A 122 19.20 -26.60 7.50
CA PRO A 122 19.69 -25.95 6.27
C PRO A 122 19.48 -24.43 6.32
N ALA A 123 20.38 -23.68 5.66
CA ALA A 123 20.25 -22.24 5.46
C ALA A 123 18.85 -21.86 4.96
N ARG A 124 18.32 -20.75 5.50
CA ARG A 124 16.99 -20.24 5.17
C ARG A 124 17.07 -18.82 4.65
N VAL A 125 16.18 -18.47 3.72
CA VAL A 125 16.00 -17.09 3.27
C VAL A 125 15.11 -16.38 4.29
N VAL A 126 15.60 -15.28 4.86
CA VAL A 126 14.88 -14.50 5.87
C VAL A 126 14.89 -13.01 5.53
N SER A 127 13.82 -12.31 5.89
CA SER A 127 13.68 -10.84 5.69
C SER A 127 13.35 -10.14 7.01
N PRO A 128 14.25 -10.16 8.01
CA PRO A 128 13.93 -9.62 9.33
C PRO A 128 13.84 -8.10 9.30
N ARG A 129 12.86 -7.55 10.02
CA ARG A 129 12.55 -6.12 10.10
C ARG A 129 12.12 -5.49 8.76
N HIS A 130 11.73 -6.28 7.75
CA HIS A 130 11.24 -5.75 6.48
C HIS A 130 10.07 -4.76 6.64
N ALA A 131 9.17 -4.99 7.60
CA ALA A 131 8.04 -4.10 7.86
C ALA A 131 8.51 -2.70 8.32
N GLU A 132 9.51 -2.63 9.19
CA GLU A 132 10.09 -1.36 9.65
C GLU A 132 10.87 -0.68 8.53
N ALA A 133 11.67 -1.44 7.78
CA ALA A 133 12.40 -0.94 6.61
C ALA A 133 11.43 -0.38 5.56
N GLY A 134 10.32 -1.09 5.30
CA GLY A 134 9.25 -0.67 4.40
C GLY A 134 8.56 0.61 4.86
N ARG A 135 8.14 0.67 6.14
CA ARG A 135 7.57 1.90 6.73
C ARG A 135 8.52 3.09 6.56
N ASN A 136 9.79 2.93 6.91
CA ASN A 136 10.79 4.00 6.82
C ASN A 136 11.01 4.43 5.36
N TYR A 137 11.04 3.47 4.42
CA TYR A 137 11.14 3.73 2.99
C TYR A 137 9.94 4.55 2.49
N LEU A 138 8.73 4.18 2.90
CA LEU A 138 7.47 4.81 2.46
C LEU A 138 7.22 6.19 3.07
N CYS A 139 7.74 6.46 4.27
CA CYS A 139 7.40 7.62 5.10
C CYS A 139 7.32 8.95 4.33
N LEU A 140 8.33 9.26 3.50
CA LEU A 140 8.32 10.48 2.69
C LEU A 140 7.86 10.25 1.24
N ARG A 141 7.85 8.99 0.78
CA ARG A 141 7.52 8.66 -0.62
C ARG A 141 6.03 8.64 -0.88
N LEU A 142 5.21 8.28 0.12
CA LEU A 142 3.75 8.32 -0.01
C LEU A 142 3.22 9.73 -0.30
N ALA A 143 3.93 10.78 0.12
CA ALA A 143 3.58 12.15 -0.25
C ALA A 143 3.56 12.39 -1.77
N ALA A 144 4.35 11.63 -2.54
CA ALA A 144 4.36 11.71 -4.00
C ALA A 144 3.04 11.26 -4.65
N LEU A 145 2.20 10.51 -3.91
CA LEU A 145 0.91 10.03 -4.41
C LEU A 145 -0.23 11.05 -4.23
N GLY A 146 0.02 12.17 -3.54
CA GLY A 146 -1.00 13.20 -3.29
C GLY A 146 -2.23 12.65 -2.56
N LEU A 147 -2.04 11.67 -1.67
CA LEU A 147 -3.11 11.05 -0.90
C LEU A 147 -3.80 12.10 -0.01
N PRO A 148 -5.13 12.03 0.19
CA PRO A 148 -5.77 12.85 1.20
C PRO A 148 -5.21 12.45 2.56
N TRP A 149 -4.71 13.42 3.32
CA TRP A 149 -4.37 13.20 4.72
C TRP A 149 -5.24 14.12 5.58
N GLU A 150 -5.85 13.55 6.61
CA GLU A 150 -6.10 14.31 7.83
C GLU A 150 -4.97 14.00 8.80
N VAL A 151 -4.27 15.04 9.25
CA VAL A 151 -3.36 14.95 10.38
C VAL A 151 -4.18 15.42 11.57
N GLU A 152 -4.72 14.49 12.34
CA GLU A 152 -5.20 14.76 13.71
C GLU A 152 -4.10 14.41 14.72
#